data_AF-A0A969UDW6-F1
#
_entry.id   AF-A0A969UDW6-F1
#
_cell.length_a   1.000
_cell.length_b   1.000
_cell.length_c   1.000
_cell.angle_alpha   90.00
_cell.angle_beta   90.00
_cell.angle_gamma   90.00
#
_symmetry.space_group_name_H-M   'P 1'
#
loop_
_entity.id
_entity.type
_entity.pdbx_description
1 polymer ?
#
loop_
_entity_poly.entity_id
_entity_poly.type
_entity_poly.pdbx_seq_one_letter_code
_entity_poly.pdbx_strand_id
1 'polypeptide(L)'
;MSSQKLWLPVVISLEFILVTIYAVSVHFNGGKSFPAFDVDGLRTIPSILQATQLFLLGVLPLGMCLTYRNPQVPPSRMLLAIASFFFLYAAVDETFKLNQIFKQHHLWRLIYITLGISMPLLFRRDFVRLWRMHPKAAKLMVIGIVVFVTGAFGLEIFRAYVQQPYWYQLFGRWKFYQVDSIRTAIEEFGEMCGESLMLAGMIRMAQKRLEKIFS
;
A
#
# COMPACT_ATOMS: atom_id res chain seq x y z
N MET A 1 25.35 8.16 -12.44
CA MET A 1 23.89 8.22 -12.17
C MET A 1 23.68 8.02 -10.69
N SER A 2 22.94 8.91 -9.99
CA SER A 2 22.81 8.77 -8.53
C SER A 2 22.15 7.43 -8.17
N SER A 3 22.71 6.73 -7.17
CA SER A 3 22.21 5.46 -6.63
C SER A 3 20.69 5.48 -6.34
N GLN A 4 20.15 6.67 -6.05
CA GLN A 4 18.72 6.94 -5.86
C GLN A 4 17.81 6.67 -7.08
N LYS A 5 18.33 6.50 -8.30
CA LYS A 5 17.49 6.16 -9.46
C LYS A 5 17.23 4.66 -9.61
N LEU A 6 18.06 3.81 -8.99
CA LEU A 6 18.04 2.36 -9.19
C LEU A 6 17.26 1.61 -8.11
N TRP A 7 17.06 2.18 -6.92
CA TRP A 7 16.42 1.45 -5.82
C TRP A 7 14.95 1.10 -6.11
N LEU A 8 14.15 2.02 -6.67
CA LEU A 8 12.73 1.79 -6.91
C LEU A 8 12.48 0.61 -7.87
N PRO A 9 13.11 0.54 -9.06
CA PRO A 9 12.93 -0.61 -9.93
C PRO A 9 13.47 -1.91 -9.31
N VAL A 10 14.50 -1.85 -8.48
CA VAL A 10 15.00 -3.03 -7.75
C VAL A 10 13.97 -3.53 -6.73
N VAL A 11 13.37 -2.64 -5.94
CA VAL A 11 12.33 -2.98 -4.97
C VAL A 11 11.10 -3.55 -5.66
N ILE A 12 10.62 -2.91 -6.73
CA ILE A 12 9.47 -3.42 -7.51
C ILE A 12 9.78 -4.80 -8.13
N SER A 13 11.02 -5.00 -8.61
CA SER A 13 11.43 -6.31 -9.16
C SER A 13 11.44 -7.38 -8.07
N LEU A 14 11.90 -7.05 -6.86
CA LEU A 14 11.89 -7.94 -5.72
C LEU A 14 10.45 -8.30 -5.29
N GLU A 15 9.56 -7.31 -5.20
CA GLU A 15 8.12 -7.52 -4.93
C GLU A 15 7.50 -8.47 -5.96
N PHE A 16 7.78 -8.23 -7.25
CA PHE A 16 7.28 -9.08 -8.33
C PHE A 16 7.76 -10.53 -8.20
N ILE A 17 9.05 -10.73 -7.87
CA ILE A 17 9.62 -12.06 -7.64
C ILE A 17 8.94 -12.74 -6.45
N LEU A 18 8.77 -12.03 -5.33
CA LEU A 18 8.15 -12.58 -4.12
C LEU A 18 6.71 -13.02 -4.37
N VAL A 19 5.92 -12.18 -5.05
CA VAL A 19 4.53 -12.49 -5.41
C VAL A 19 4.47 -13.64 -6.41
N THR A 20 5.39 -13.70 -7.37
CA THR A 20 5.44 -14.81 -8.32
C THR A 20 5.73 -16.13 -7.61
N ILE A 21 6.69 -16.14 -6.66
CA ILE A 21 6.99 -17.32 -5.84
C ILE A 21 5.76 -17.74 -5.03
N TYR A 22 5.05 -16.78 -4.43
CA TYR A 22 3.80 -17.03 -3.71
C TYR A 22 2.72 -17.64 -4.63
N ALA A 23 2.45 -17.03 -5.79
CA ALA A 23 1.44 -17.50 -6.73
C ALA A 23 1.73 -18.92 -7.23
N VAL A 24 2.98 -19.18 -7.63
CA VAL A 24 3.46 -20.51 -8.04
C VAL A 24 3.29 -21.51 -6.90
N SER A 25 3.69 -21.14 -5.69
CA SER A 25 3.56 -21.98 -4.51
C SER A 25 2.13 -22.44 -4.26
N VAL A 26 1.20 -21.48 -4.20
CA VAL A 26 -0.20 -21.75 -3.91
C VAL A 26 -0.83 -22.58 -5.03
N HIS A 27 -0.43 -22.34 -6.28
CA HIS A 27 -0.89 -23.12 -7.44
C HIS A 27 -0.49 -24.60 -7.34
N PHE A 28 0.77 -24.90 -6.99
CA PHE A 28 1.28 -26.28 -6.94
C PHE A 28 0.96 -27.01 -5.63
N ASN A 29 0.76 -26.31 -4.51
CA ASN A 29 0.49 -26.92 -3.20
C ASN A 29 -1.00 -26.94 -2.83
N GLY A 30 -1.90 -26.90 -3.81
CA GLY A 30 -3.34 -27.07 -3.58
C GLY A 30 -3.95 -25.98 -2.69
N GLY A 31 -3.52 -24.72 -2.85
CA GLY A 31 -4.08 -23.58 -2.13
C GLY A 31 -3.32 -23.17 -0.86
N LYS A 32 -2.18 -23.82 -0.55
CA LYS A 32 -1.34 -23.46 0.60
C LYS A 32 -0.04 -22.81 0.15
N SER A 33 0.42 -21.78 0.86
CA SER A 33 1.76 -21.22 0.68
C SER A 33 2.84 -22.22 1.12
N PHE A 34 4.04 -22.09 0.55
CA PHE A 34 5.21 -22.86 0.97
C PHE A 34 5.51 -22.53 2.43
N PRO A 35 5.85 -23.52 3.28
CA PRO A 35 6.17 -23.28 4.68
C PRO A 35 7.30 -22.28 4.93
N ALA A 36 8.21 -22.11 3.96
CA ALA A 36 9.29 -21.11 4.06
C ALA A 36 8.81 -19.67 3.82
N PHE A 37 7.66 -19.49 3.16
CA PHE A 37 7.03 -18.20 2.88
C PHE A 37 5.84 -17.91 3.79
N ASP A 38 5.41 -18.91 4.55
CA ASP A 38 4.39 -18.84 5.56
C ASP A 38 5.04 -18.72 6.93
N VAL A 39 4.81 -17.62 7.63
CA VAL A 39 5.50 -17.32 8.89
C VAL A 39 4.76 -17.97 10.07
N ASP A 40 3.43 -17.94 10.05
CA ASP A 40 2.59 -18.40 11.16
C ASP A 40 1.18 -18.87 10.73
N GLY A 41 0.96 -19.14 9.45
CA GLY A 41 -0.33 -19.52 8.87
C GLY A 41 -1.27 -18.34 8.58
N LEU A 42 -0.91 -17.13 9.00
CA LEU A 42 -1.68 -15.89 8.78
C LEU A 42 -0.87 -14.83 8.02
N ARG A 43 0.46 -14.87 8.15
CA ARG A 43 1.40 -13.93 7.54
C ARG A 43 2.29 -14.62 6.52
N THR A 44 2.47 -13.93 5.41
CA THR A 44 3.40 -14.30 4.35
C THR A 44 4.60 -13.35 4.34
N ILE A 45 5.73 -13.75 3.74
CA ILE A 45 6.86 -12.83 3.54
C ILE A 45 6.43 -11.51 2.84
N PRO A 46 5.60 -11.53 1.77
CA PRO A 46 4.97 -10.34 1.21
C PRO A 46 4.28 -9.44 2.26
N SER A 47 3.47 -10.01 3.15
CA SER A 47 2.77 -9.22 4.18
C SER A 47 3.71 -8.50 5.16
N ILE A 48 4.86 -9.09 5.50
CA ILE A 48 5.87 -8.45 6.36
C ILE A 48 6.56 -7.31 5.62
N LEU A 49 6.87 -7.51 4.34
CA LEU A 49 7.46 -6.47 3.51
C LEU A 49 6.49 -5.28 3.38
N GLN A 50 5.23 -5.55 3.10
CA GLN A 50 4.16 -4.55 3.05
C GLN A 50 4.00 -3.79 4.38
N ALA A 51 3.90 -4.52 5.50
CA ALA A 51 3.84 -3.89 6.83
C ALA A 51 5.05 -2.97 7.10
N THR A 52 6.23 -3.34 6.62
CA THR A 52 7.45 -2.52 6.72
C THR A 52 7.33 -1.25 5.87
N GLN A 53 6.81 -1.34 4.65
CA GLN A 53 6.60 -0.19 3.77
C GLN A 53 5.57 0.79 4.37
N LEU A 54 4.44 0.27 4.87
CA LEU A 54 3.45 1.04 5.62
C LEU A 54 4.05 1.72 6.85
N PHE A 55 4.87 0.99 7.62
CA PHE A 55 5.54 1.56 8.78
C PHE A 55 6.46 2.73 8.38
N LEU A 56 7.24 2.60 7.31
CA LEU A 56 8.08 3.69 6.79
C LEU A 56 7.25 4.87 6.26
N LEU A 57 6.14 4.59 5.58
CA LEU A 57 5.16 5.59 5.16
C LEU A 57 4.50 6.31 6.36
N GLY A 58 4.46 5.69 7.54
CA GLY A 58 4.01 6.29 8.78
C GLY A 58 5.08 7.10 9.51
N VAL A 59 6.30 6.58 9.63
CA VAL A 59 7.40 7.22 10.38
C VAL A 59 7.98 8.42 9.65
N LEU A 60 8.13 8.38 8.32
CA LEU A 60 8.67 9.52 7.56
C LEU A 60 7.85 10.81 7.73
N PRO A 61 6.51 10.82 7.52
CA PRO A 61 5.71 12.00 7.78
C PRO A 61 5.65 12.37 9.26
N LEU A 62 5.76 11.41 10.19
CA LEU A 62 5.90 11.72 11.62
C LEU A 62 7.17 12.52 11.89
N GLY A 63 8.30 12.05 11.40
CA GLY A 63 9.59 12.72 11.51
C GLY A 63 9.53 14.12 10.91
N MET A 64 8.90 14.28 9.73
CA MET A 64 8.67 15.60 9.14
C MET A 64 7.70 16.46 9.97
N CYS A 65 6.68 15.88 10.60
CA CYS A 65 5.77 16.62 11.46
C CYS A 65 6.49 17.18 12.70
N LEU A 66 7.34 16.38 13.34
CA LEU A 66 8.05 16.72 14.57
C LEU A 66 9.19 17.71 14.36
N THR A 67 9.96 17.52 13.28
CA THR A 67 11.16 18.34 13.02
C THR A 67 10.83 19.70 12.38
N TYR A 68 9.74 19.82 11.63
CA TYR A 68 9.43 21.06 10.89
C TYR A 68 8.37 21.90 11.60
N ARG A 69 8.73 23.16 11.90
CA ARG A 69 7.86 24.13 12.59
C ARG A 69 7.28 25.22 11.69
N ASN A 70 7.71 25.33 10.43
CA ASN A 70 7.25 26.40 9.53
C ASN A 70 5.86 26.07 8.93
N PRO A 71 4.79 26.81 9.29
CA PRO A 71 3.43 26.54 8.81
C PRO A 71 3.22 26.88 7.33
N GLN A 72 4.14 27.61 6.68
CA GLN A 72 3.99 28.03 5.28
C GLN A 72 4.44 26.96 4.27
N VAL A 73 5.12 25.89 4.70
CA VAL A 73 5.67 24.86 3.80
C VAL A 73 4.79 23.59 3.81
N PRO A 74 4.12 23.23 2.71
CA PRO A 74 3.22 22.08 2.65
C PRO A 74 3.95 20.77 2.37
N PRO A 75 3.49 19.62 2.87
CA PRO A 75 2.20 19.42 3.53
C PRO A 75 2.11 20.06 4.93
N SER A 76 0.91 20.50 5.30
CA SER A 76 0.63 20.99 6.65
C SER A 76 0.94 19.92 7.71
N ARG A 77 1.27 20.37 8.94
CA ARG A 77 1.54 19.45 10.06
C ARG A 77 0.36 18.55 10.37
N MET A 78 -0.87 19.06 10.20
CA MET A 78 -2.09 18.27 10.35
C MET A 78 -2.16 17.14 9.32
N LEU A 79 -1.91 17.42 8.04
CA LEU A 79 -1.86 16.38 7.01
C LEU A 79 -0.78 15.33 7.32
N LEU A 80 0.43 15.77 7.73
CA LEU A 80 1.52 14.87 8.09
C LEU A 80 1.18 13.98 9.29
N ALA A 81 0.58 14.56 10.35
CA ALA A 81 0.19 13.82 11.54
C ALA A 81 -0.90 12.78 11.24
N ILE A 82 -1.92 13.18 10.48
CA ILE A 82 -3.03 12.28 10.11
C ILE A 82 -2.52 11.18 9.16
N ALA A 83 -1.72 11.51 8.15
CA ALA A 83 -1.12 10.51 7.28
C ALA A 83 -0.24 9.53 8.07
N SER A 84 0.57 10.03 8.99
CA SER A 84 1.38 9.19 9.88
C SER A 84 0.53 8.23 10.70
N PHE A 85 -0.52 8.73 11.36
CA PHE A 85 -1.43 7.91 12.13
C PHE A 85 -2.07 6.81 11.27
N PHE A 86 -2.56 7.15 10.08
CA PHE A 86 -3.17 6.18 9.19
C PHE A 86 -2.22 5.08 8.72
N PHE A 87 -1.01 5.43 8.27
CA PHE A 87 -0.06 4.43 7.81
C PHE A 87 0.50 3.57 8.95
N LEU A 88 0.71 4.14 10.14
CA LEU A 88 1.09 3.36 11.32
C LEU A 88 -0.02 2.40 11.75
N TYR A 89 -1.28 2.86 11.73
CA TYR A 89 -2.42 1.99 11.98
C TYR A 89 -2.51 0.87 10.94
N ALA A 90 -2.36 1.18 9.65
CA ALA A 90 -2.36 0.19 8.58
C ALA A 90 -1.20 -0.81 8.72
N ALA A 91 0.00 -0.36 9.12
CA ALA A 91 1.13 -1.26 9.39
C ALA A 91 0.83 -2.24 10.53
N VAL A 92 0.16 -1.78 11.59
CA VAL A 92 -0.29 -2.63 12.69
C VAL A 92 -1.38 -3.59 12.23
N ASP A 93 -2.39 -3.11 11.49
CA ASP A 93 -3.44 -3.95 10.91
C ASP A 93 -2.83 -5.06 10.05
N GLU A 94 -1.87 -4.73 9.18
CA GLU A 94 -1.21 -5.69 8.31
C GLU A 94 -0.34 -6.68 9.08
N THR A 95 0.38 -6.22 10.11
CA THR A 95 1.24 -7.06 10.96
C THR A 95 0.44 -8.06 11.79
N PHE A 96 -0.74 -7.68 12.27
CA PHE A 96 -1.56 -8.52 13.16
C PHE A 96 -2.82 -9.07 12.49
N LYS A 97 -3.05 -8.72 11.21
CA LYS A 97 -4.25 -9.05 10.43
C LYS A 97 -5.52 -8.74 11.22
N LEU A 98 -5.60 -7.56 11.86
CA LEU A 98 -6.71 -7.21 12.76
C LEU A 98 -8.05 -7.22 12.02
N ASN A 99 -8.08 -6.71 10.80
CA ASN A 99 -9.26 -6.76 9.93
C ASN A 99 -9.79 -8.19 9.70
N GLN A 100 -8.92 -9.20 9.73
CA GLN A 100 -9.32 -10.60 9.59
C GLN A 100 -9.93 -11.16 10.88
N ILE A 101 -9.50 -10.67 12.03
CA ILE A 101 -10.05 -11.04 13.35
C ILE A 101 -11.46 -10.45 13.49
N PHE A 102 -11.67 -9.22 13.05
CA PHE A 102 -12.96 -8.52 13.12
C PHE A 102 -13.86 -8.70 11.88
N LYS A 103 -13.66 -9.79 11.11
CA LYS A 103 -14.33 -10.10 9.83
C LYS A 103 -15.85 -9.92 9.80
N GLN A 104 -16.52 -9.99 10.94
CA GLN A 104 -17.98 -9.88 11.04
C GLN A 104 -18.53 -8.47 10.76
N HIS A 105 -17.70 -7.43 10.79
CA HIS A 105 -18.16 -6.06 10.57
C HIS A 105 -17.64 -5.49 9.25
N HIS A 106 -18.45 -5.53 8.19
CA HIS A 106 -18.16 -4.84 6.91
C HIS A 106 -17.94 -3.32 7.03
N LEU A 107 -18.15 -2.76 8.22
CA LEU A 107 -17.97 -1.36 8.57
C LEU A 107 -16.56 -0.83 8.27
N TRP A 108 -15.52 -1.68 8.38
CA TRP A 108 -14.14 -1.26 8.15
C TRP A 108 -13.93 -0.72 6.72
N ARG A 109 -14.60 -1.30 5.71
CA ARG A 109 -14.54 -0.85 4.31
C ARG A 109 -15.10 0.56 4.15
N LEU A 110 -16.23 0.84 4.80
CA LEU A 110 -16.84 2.17 4.78
C LEU A 110 -15.93 3.22 5.44
N ILE A 111 -15.23 2.84 6.51
CA ILE A 111 -14.26 3.73 7.16
C ILE A 111 -13.14 4.09 6.17
N TYR A 112 -12.48 3.11 5.53
CA TYR A 112 -11.41 3.40 4.57
C TYR A 112 -11.88 4.21 3.36
N ILE A 113 -13.07 3.92 2.81
CA ILE A 113 -13.64 4.71 1.69
C ILE A 113 -13.91 6.15 2.13
N THR A 114 -14.53 6.33 3.30
CA THR A 114 -14.83 7.66 3.85
C THR A 114 -13.55 8.46 4.08
N LEU A 115 -12.50 7.83 4.60
CA LEU A 115 -11.18 8.44 4.78
C LEU A 115 -10.53 8.77 3.45
N GLY A 116 -10.55 7.85 2.49
CA GLY A 116 -10.00 8.04 1.16
C GLY A 116 -10.63 9.20 0.39
N ILE A 117 -11.93 9.47 0.62
CA ILE A 117 -12.64 10.61 0.02
C ILE A 117 -12.46 11.90 0.83
N SER A 118 -12.60 11.82 2.15
CA SER A 118 -12.53 13.01 3.02
C SER A 118 -11.13 13.63 3.05
N MET A 119 -10.06 12.84 3.01
CA MET A 119 -8.68 13.33 3.07
C MET A 119 -8.33 14.28 1.90
N PRO A 120 -8.53 13.91 0.62
CA PRO A 120 -8.36 14.83 -0.52
C PRO A 120 -9.21 16.11 -0.41
N LEU A 121 -10.44 16.00 0.10
CA LEU A 121 -11.36 17.15 0.21
C LEU A 121 -10.92 18.12 1.30
N LEU A 122 -10.64 17.62 2.50
CA LEU A 122 -10.21 18.42 3.66
C LEU A 122 -8.85 19.07 3.39
N PHE A 123 -7.93 18.34 2.76
CA PHE A 123 -6.56 18.79 2.50
C PHE A 123 -6.33 19.25 1.06
N ARG A 124 -7.38 19.62 0.32
CA ARG A 124 -7.27 20.03 -1.10
C ARG A 124 -6.21 21.11 -1.35
N ARG A 125 -6.12 22.09 -0.43
CA ARG A 125 -5.16 23.19 -0.53
C ARG A 125 -3.73 22.69 -0.36
N ASP A 126 -3.49 21.76 0.57
CA ASP A 126 -2.19 21.12 0.76
C ASP A 126 -1.80 20.31 -0.47
N PHE A 127 -2.71 19.49 -1.01
CA PHE A 127 -2.44 18.70 -2.23
C PHE A 127 -2.12 19.59 -3.44
N VAL A 128 -2.89 20.65 -3.68
CA VAL A 128 -2.62 21.58 -4.79
C VAL A 128 -1.25 22.26 -4.62
N ARG A 129 -0.90 22.69 -3.40
CA ARG A 129 0.40 23.32 -3.16
C ARG A 129 1.55 22.31 -3.26
N LEU A 130 1.36 21.10 -2.75
CA LEU A 130 2.30 19.98 -2.88
C LEU A 130 2.58 19.69 -4.36
N TRP A 131 1.53 19.63 -5.18
CA TRP A 131 1.63 19.41 -6.61
C TRP A 131 2.43 20.52 -7.30
N ARG A 132 2.20 21.79 -6.94
CA ARG A 132 2.92 22.93 -7.52
C ARG A 132 4.40 22.97 -7.11
N MET A 133 4.72 22.72 -5.83
CA MET A 133 6.09 22.81 -5.32
C MET A 133 6.92 21.55 -5.56
N HIS A 134 6.30 20.38 -5.52
CA HIS A 134 6.96 19.09 -5.63
C HIS A 134 6.27 18.16 -6.64
N PRO A 135 6.07 18.58 -7.90
CA PRO A 135 5.24 17.86 -8.87
C PRO A 135 5.70 16.41 -9.11
N LYS A 136 7.03 16.18 -9.13
CA LYS A 136 7.58 14.82 -9.32
C LYS A 136 7.28 13.89 -8.13
N ALA A 137 7.37 14.39 -6.90
CA ALA A 137 7.07 13.61 -5.70
C ALA A 137 5.55 13.36 -5.60
N ALA A 138 4.76 14.41 -5.80
CA ALA A 138 3.31 14.34 -5.80
C ALA A 138 2.78 13.36 -6.86
N LYS A 139 3.35 13.38 -8.08
CA LYS A 139 3.00 12.43 -9.14
C LYS A 139 3.28 10.98 -8.74
N LEU A 140 4.44 10.69 -8.13
CA LEU A 140 4.75 9.34 -7.64
C LEU A 140 3.76 8.89 -6.57
N MET A 141 3.45 9.75 -5.59
CA MET A 141 2.47 9.44 -4.55
C MET A 141 1.07 9.18 -5.14
N VAL A 142 0.61 10.00 -6.08
CA VAL A 142 -0.70 9.83 -6.72
C VAL A 142 -0.75 8.54 -7.54
N ILE A 143 0.28 8.23 -8.33
CA ILE A 143 0.34 6.96 -9.06
C ILE A 143 0.34 5.79 -8.08
N GLY A 144 1.13 5.87 -7.01
CA GLY A 144 1.17 4.83 -5.98
C GLY A 144 -0.19 4.62 -5.30
N ILE A 145 -0.90 5.69 -4.95
CA ILE A 145 -2.28 5.61 -4.41
C ILE A 145 -3.21 4.94 -5.41
N VAL A 146 -3.15 5.31 -6.70
CA VAL A 146 -3.99 4.70 -7.73
C VAL A 146 -3.70 3.20 -7.85
N VAL A 147 -2.43 2.82 -7.96
CA VAL A 147 -2.00 1.41 -8.05
C VAL A 147 -2.47 0.62 -6.82
N PHE A 148 -2.21 1.14 -5.61
CA PHE A 148 -2.67 0.56 -4.34
C PHE A 148 -4.19 0.36 -4.31
N VAL A 149 -4.97 1.42 -4.58
CA VAL A 149 -6.44 1.35 -4.52
C VAL A 149 -6.99 0.40 -5.57
N THR A 150 -6.42 0.37 -6.78
CA THR A 150 -6.85 -0.57 -7.82
C THR A 150 -6.48 -2.02 -7.49
N GLY A 151 -5.32 -2.25 -6.86
CA GLY A 151 -4.89 -3.56 -6.38
C GLY A 151 -5.80 -4.06 -5.27
N ALA A 152 -5.94 -3.30 -4.19
CA ALA A 152 -6.75 -3.64 -3.02
C ALA A 152 -8.25 -3.69 -3.35
N PHE A 153 -8.87 -2.52 -3.53
CA PHE A 153 -10.33 -2.41 -3.67
C PHE A 153 -10.82 -2.90 -5.03
N GLY A 154 -10.07 -2.63 -6.11
CA GLY A 154 -10.49 -3.01 -7.45
C GLY A 154 -10.64 -4.53 -7.60
N LEU A 155 -9.67 -5.30 -7.08
CA LEU A 155 -9.72 -6.75 -7.14
C LEU A 155 -10.67 -7.37 -6.13
N GLU A 156 -10.92 -6.72 -5.00
CA GLU A 156 -11.96 -7.15 -4.06
C GLU A 156 -13.36 -6.98 -4.67
N ILE A 157 -13.64 -5.83 -5.31
CA ILE A 157 -14.90 -5.60 -6.04
C ILE A 157 -15.05 -6.60 -7.17
N PHE A 158 -14.00 -6.83 -7.95
CA PHE A 158 -14.01 -7.84 -9.01
C PHE A 158 -14.34 -9.24 -8.46
N ARG A 159 -13.75 -9.61 -7.32
CA ARG A 159 -14.04 -10.88 -6.65
C ARG A 159 -15.53 -10.99 -6.27
N ALA A 160 -16.07 -9.96 -5.63
CA ALA A 160 -17.42 -9.97 -5.09
C ALA A 160 -18.50 -9.98 -6.18
N TYR A 161 -18.33 -9.18 -7.24
CA TYR A 161 -19.37 -8.97 -8.26
C TYR A 161 -19.21 -9.82 -9.52
N VAL A 162 -17.99 -10.27 -9.83
CA VAL A 162 -17.70 -11.03 -11.06
C VAL A 162 -17.30 -12.47 -10.73
N GLN A 163 -16.29 -12.66 -9.89
CA GLN A 163 -15.74 -14.00 -9.70
C GLN A 163 -16.65 -14.92 -8.86
N GLN A 164 -17.15 -14.44 -7.72
CA GLN A 164 -17.93 -15.26 -6.79
C GLN A 164 -19.27 -15.74 -7.37
N PRO A 165 -20.11 -14.90 -8.02
CA PRO A 165 -21.41 -15.36 -8.54
C PRO A 165 -21.28 -16.26 -9.76
N TYR A 166 -20.34 -15.98 -10.67
CA TYR A 166 -20.30 -16.66 -11.98
C TYR A 166 -19.29 -17.82 -12.02
N TRP A 167 -18.09 -17.67 -11.45
CA TRP A 167 -17.02 -18.65 -11.67
C TRP A 167 -17.09 -19.84 -10.72
N TYR A 168 -17.64 -19.66 -9.53
CA TYR A 168 -17.90 -20.78 -8.61
C TYR A 168 -18.86 -21.81 -9.22
N GLN A 169 -19.86 -21.33 -9.98
CA GLN A 169 -20.84 -22.19 -10.66
C GLN A 169 -20.27 -22.87 -11.91
N LEU A 170 -19.40 -22.17 -12.66
CA LEU A 170 -18.89 -22.65 -13.96
C LEU A 170 -17.70 -23.60 -13.88
N PHE A 171 -16.77 -23.39 -12.94
CA PHE A 171 -15.46 -24.06 -12.97
C PHE A 171 -15.23 -25.09 -11.85
N GLY A 172 -16.18 -25.24 -10.92
CA GLY A 172 -16.05 -26.11 -9.76
C GLY A 172 -15.01 -25.61 -8.74
N ARG A 173 -14.97 -26.23 -7.55
CA ARG A 173 -14.16 -25.77 -6.42
C ARG A 173 -12.66 -25.62 -6.74
N TRP A 174 -12.06 -26.58 -7.44
CA TRP A 174 -10.61 -26.62 -7.66
C TRP A 174 -10.08 -25.49 -8.56
N LYS A 175 -10.72 -25.23 -9.70
CA LYS A 175 -10.33 -24.14 -10.60
C LYS A 175 -10.63 -22.77 -9.99
N PHE A 176 -11.66 -22.67 -9.14
CA PHE A 176 -11.94 -21.44 -8.40
C PHE A 176 -10.78 -21.06 -7.47
N TYR A 177 -10.21 -22.01 -6.72
CA TYR A 177 -9.06 -21.73 -5.85
C TYR A 177 -7.82 -21.27 -6.60
N GLN A 178 -7.53 -21.85 -7.78
CA GLN A 178 -6.39 -21.43 -8.60
C GLN A 178 -6.52 -19.99 -9.10
N VAL A 179 -7.70 -19.61 -9.58
CA VAL A 179 -7.96 -18.22 -9.96
C VAL A 179 -7.83 -17.29 -8.76
N ASP A 180 -8.43 -17.66 -7.63
CA ASP A 180 -8.42 -16.82 -6.43
C ASP A 180 -7.00 -16.58 -5.93
N SER A 181 -6.10 -17.57 -6.05
CA SER A 181 -4.68 -17.40 -5.71
C SER A 181 -3.95 -16.41 -6.62
N ILE A 182 -4.22 -16.41 -7.93
CA ILE A 182 -3.61 -15.46 -8.87
C ILE A 182 -4.15 -14.05 -8.60
N ARG A 183 -5.45 -13.93 -8.36
CA ARG A 183 -6.07 -12.66 -7.98
C ARG A 183 -5.46 -12.09 -6.70
N THR A 184 -5.33 -12.90 -5.65
CA THR A 184 -4.72 -12.49 -4.38
C THR A 184 -3.25 -12.09 -4.58
N ALA A 185 -2.50 -12.80 -5.40
CA ALA A 185 -1.14 -12.39 -5.76
C ALA A 185 -1.10 -11.02 -6.46
N ILE A 186 -2.00 -10.73 -7.41
CA ILE A 186 -2.07 -9.43 -8.07
C ILE A 186 -2.49 -8.32 -7.09
N GLU A 187 -3.38 -8.63 -6.14
CA GLU A 187 -3.80 -7.74 -5.04
C GLU A 187 -2.60 -7.36 -4.17
N GLU A 188 -1.89 -8.34 -3.61
CA GLU A 188 -0.69 -8.13 -2.80
C GLU A 188 0.40 -7.36 -3.57
N PHE A 189 0.62 -7.68 -4.85
CA PHE A 189 1.57 -6.95 -5.68
C PHE A 189 1.17 -5.49 -5.90
N GLY A 190 -0.11 -5.25 -6.21
CA GLY A 190 -0.63 -3.91 -6.43
C GLY A 190 -0.52 -3.05 -5.17
N GLU A 191 -0.78 -3.64 -4.00
CA GLU A 191 -0.63 -2.95 -2.71
C GLU A 191 0.84 -2.57 -2.46
N MET A 192 1.76 -3.55 -2.47
CA MET A 192 3.19 -3.29 -2.24
C MET A 192 3.79 -2.31 -3.26
N CYS A 193 3.49 -2.50 -4.55
CA CYS A 193 3.99 -1.61 -5.60
C CYS A 193 3.49 -0.18 -5.42
N GLY A 194 2.21 -0.03 -5.05
CA GLY A 194 1.62 1.26 -4.72
C GLY A 194 2.31 1.93 -3.54
N GLU A 195 2.56 1.20 -2.46
CA GLU A 195 3.26 1.66 -1.26
C GLU A 195 4.72 2.06 -1.56
N SER A 196 5.44 1.27 -2.35
CA SER A 196 6.80 1.56 -2.83
C SER A 196 6.86 2.87 -3.63
N LEU A 197 5.90 3.11 -4.51
CA LEU A 197 5.79 4.37 -5.26
C LEU A 197 5.48 5.56 -4.35
N MET A 198 4.59 5.39 -3.38
CA MET A 198 4.28 6.41 -2.38
C MET A 198 5.51 6.73 -1.53
N LEU A 199 6.25 5.71 -1.10
CA LEU A 199 7.46 5.86 -0.31
C LEU A 199 8.54 6.59 -1.10
N ALA A 200 8.68 6.28 -2.40
CA ALA A 200 9.57 7.01 -3.30
C ALA A 200 9.24 8.50 -3.38
N GLY A 201 7.95 8.82 -3.52
CA GLY A 201 7.47 10.19 -3.50
C GLY A 201 7.77 10.89 -2.17
N MET A 202 7.50 10.22 -1.05
CA MET A 202 7.70 10.75 0.30
C MET A 202 9.18 11.04 0.60
N ILE A 203 10.07 10.08 0.31
CA ILE A 203 11.52 10.24 0.47
C ILE A 203 12.02 11.41 -0.37
N ARG A 204 11.58 11.51 -1.63
CA ARG A 204 11.99 12.60 -2.52
C ARG A 204 11.53 13.97 -2.01
N MET A 205 10.35 14.03 -1.42
CA MET A 205 9.86 15.25 -0.78
C MET A 205 10.68 15.59 0.47
N ALA A 206 10.98 14.61 1.32
CA ALA A 206 11.80 14.80 2.52
C ALA A 206 13.22 15.31 2.17
N GLN A 207 13.85 14.73 1.14
CA GLN A 207 15.17 15.15 0.65
C GLN A 207 15.18 16.61 0.19
N LYS A 208 14.24 17.00 -0.68
CA LYS A 208 14.11 18.40 -1.14
C LYS A 208 13.90 19.39 0.00
N ARG A 209 13.25 18.95 1.08
CA ARG A 209 13.03 19.77 2.27
C ARG A 209 14.29 19.91 3.11
N LEU A 210 15.05 18.83 3.28
CA LEU A 210 16.34 18.86 3.97
C LEU A 210 17.34 19.76 3.23
N GLU A 211 17.42 19.64 1.91
CA GLU A 211 18.27 20.52 1.07
C GLU A 211 17.99 22.00 1.33
N LYS A 212 16.72 22.39 1.47
CA LYS A 212 16.31 23.77 1.74
C LYS A 212 16.65 24.25 3.15
N ILE A 213 16.81 23.35 4.13
CA ILE A 213 17.22 23.72 5.50
C ILE A 213 18.72 24.00 5.56
N PHE A 214 19.51 23.20 4.84
CA PHE A 214 20.97 23.27 4.89
C PHE A 214 21.59 24.19 3.84
N SER A 215 20.78 24.79 2.96
CA SER A 215 21.17 25.84 2.01
C SER A 215 20.97 27.23 2.59
#